data_AF-A0AAD2CL50-F1
#
_entry.id   AF-A0AAD2CL50-F1
#
_cell.length_a   1.000
_cell.length_b   1.000
_cell.length_c   1.000
_cell.angle_alpha   90.00
_cell.angle_beta   90.00
_cell.angle_gamma   90.00
#
_symmetry.space_group_name_H-M   'P 1'
#
loop_
_entity.id
_entity.type
_entity.pdbx_description
1 polymer ?
#
loop_
_entity_poly.entity_id
_entity_poly.type
_entity_poly.pdbx_seq_one_letter_code
_entity_poly.pdbx_strand_id
1 'polypeptide(L)'
;MVIFNNDSCNTLVSLDVDPKSAEFNNRQSSPEEEYVETHIRLPVDEYCYWDEEEEQQLYLPLNSRVDHYLKGVPQLMDSRDELLASPPVSFSKNSTEKVLYVSQGEAAHCTSAQSDVLVSDKATTCHIVAFRSETEGIDALSSLTHIDGTAYENCIRGMVDEHIAHHQESSKEEKKSELSPSSSMINLDVHVMGGFDDADSTSLEISAWFMALLARIAQEQSHIMKITLKTCAITSLNDNGFECPIGRGLGIDTRSGDVFLAKVEEEAAGPQVTLRSVRLFAESEAKCLSVIHSSRSDTVKILPFTFKSFGHIDKLLKLPDRVLLQYTSTSPHVEEPDFCSCIRSSLKYLRDKNCNDIFGPHVNQTLIYRRSGNSNQWSIAK
;
A
#
# COMPACT_ATOMS: atom_id res chain seq x y z
N MET A 1 -16.08 25.83 4.55
CA MET A 1 -16.05 24.89 5.70
C MET A 1 -15.24 23.67 5.32
N VAL A 2 -14.10 23.43 5.93
CA VAL A 2 -13.16 22.36 5.56
C VAL A 2 -13.64 20.98 6.07
N ILE A 3 -13.81 20.03 5.15
CA ILE A 3 -14.03 18.60 5.42
C ILE A 3 -12.72 17.89 5.09
N PHE A 4 -12.25 17.04 5.99
CA PHE A 4 -11.13 16.15 5.70
C PHE A 4 -11.61 15.10 4.69
N ASN A 5 -10.96 15.05 3.51
CA ASN A 5 -11.14 13.95 2.58
C ASN A 5 -10.73 12.63 3.26
N ASN A 6 -11.24 11.49 2.78
CA ASN A 6 -10.85 10.17 3.30
C ASN A 6 -9.46 9.73 2.82
N ASP A 7 -8.65 10.68 2.35
CA ASP A 7 -7.22 10.49 2.15
C ASP A 7 -6.49 10.87 3.45
N SER A 8 -5.40 10.16 3.76
CA SER A 8 -4.44 10.60 4.79
C SER A 8 -3.81 11.96 4.47
N CYS A 9 -4.08 12.48 3.26
CA CYS A 9 -3.50 13.69 2.74
C CYS A 9 -4.10 14.95 3.36
N ASN A 10 -5.17 14.84 4.16
CA ASN A 10 -5.89 15.96 4.74
C ASN A 10 -6.34 16.96 3.66
N THR A 11 -6.80 16.47 2.51
CA THR A 11 -7.35 17.36 1.49
C THR A 11 -8.55 18.09 2.09
N LEU A 12 -8.41 19.41 2.26
CA LEU A 12 -9.38 20.26 2.93
C LEU A 12 -10.49 20.63 1.95
N VAL A 13 -11.60 19.90 1.94
CA VAL A 13 -12.73 20.24 1.06
C VAL A 13 -13.56 21.34 1.72
N SER A 14 -13.39 22.59 1.29
CA SER A 14 -14.21 23.69 1.77
C SER A 14 -15.62 23.64 1.17
N LEU A 15 -16.69 23.55 1.97
CA LEU A 15 -18.09 23.69 1.50
C LEU A 15 -18.41 25.04 0.84
N ASP A 16 -17.49 26.02 0.90
CA ASP A 16 -17.72 27.38 0.38
C ASP A 16 -17.09 27.60 -1.01
N VAL A 17 -16.63 26.54 -1.68
CA VAL A 17 -15.97 26.65 -3.00
C VAL A 17 -16.67 25.77 -4.02
N ASP A 18 -17.15 26.40 -5.09
CA ASP A 18 -17.70 25.78 -6.29
C ASP A 18 -16.52 25.20 -7.11
N PRO A 19 -16.47 23.90 -7.43
CA PRO A 19 -15.33 23.31 -8.10
C PRO A 19 -15.46 23.49 -9.62
N LYS A 20 -14.76 24.48 -10.20
CA LYS A 20 -14.33 24.49 -11.62
C LYS A 20 -13.45 25.70 -11.96
N SER A 21 -12.20 25.43 -12.33
CA SER A 21 -11.64 25.64 -13.68
C SER A 21 -10.11 25.72 -13.59
N ALA A 22 -9.41 24.71 -14.09
CA ALA A 22 -8.00 24.82 -14.44
C ALA A 22 -7.86 24.56 -15.95
N GLU A 23 -7.54 25.62 -16.69
CA GLU A 23 -7.19 25.55 -18.11
C GLU A 23 -5.78 24.98 -18.25
N PHE A 24 -5.65 23.85 -18.94
CA PHE A 24 -4.35 23.31 -19.34
C PHE A 24 -3.91 23.93 -20.68
N ASN A 25 -2.81 24.68 -20.63
CA ASN A 25 -2.14 25.20 -21.81
C ASN A 25 -1.34 24.09 -22.50
N ASN A 26 -1.73 23.75 -23.72
CA ASN A 26 -0.99 22.88 -24.63
C ASN A 26 0.27 23.61 -25.15
N ARG A 27 1.46 23.07 -24.86
CA ARG A 27 2.69 23.43 -25.58
C ARG A 27 3.39 22.17 -26.10
N GLN A 28 3.32 22.00 -27.41
CA GLN A 28 4.12 21.07 -28.19
C GLN A 28 5.52 21.64 -28.44
N SER A 29 6.53 20.91 -27.98
CA SER A 29 7.84 20.73 -28.63
C SER A 29 8.53 19.59 -27.88
N SER A 30 8.73 18.44 -28.52
CA SER A 30 9.37 17.26 -27.90
C SER A 30 10.81 17.59 -27.50
N PRO A 31 11.14 17.73 -26.21
CA PRO A 31 12.53 17.72 -25.76
C PRO A 31 13.07 16.30 -25.99
N GLU A 32 14.37 16.16 -26.25
CA GLU A 32 15.02 14.85 -26.14
C GLU A 32 14.72 14.30 -24.74
N GLU A 33 14.11 13.11 -24.69
CA GLU A 33 13.70 12.51 -23.42
C GLU A 33 14.96 12.09 -22.65
N GLU A 34 15.16 12.70 -21.48
CA GLU A 34 16.29 12.40 -20.60
C GLU A 34 15.90 11.28 -19.64
N TYR A 35 16.77 10.27 -19.55
CA TYR A 35 16.58 9.07 -18.75
C TYR A 35 17.69 8.96 -17.70
N VAL A 36 17.35 8.49 -16.50
CA VAL A 36 18.30 8.16 -15.44
C VAL A 36 18.35 6.66 -15.26
N GLU A 37 19.56 6.11 -15.38
CA GLU A 37 19.84 4.73 -14.99
C GLU A 37 19.61 4.55 -13.49
N THR A 38 18.91 3.49 -13.11
CA THR A 38 18.62 3.21 -11.71
C THR A 38 19.18 1.86 -11.29
N HIS A 39 19.36 1.66 -9.99
CA HIS A 39 19.73 0.36 -9.44
C HIS A 39 18.52 -0.59 -9.27
N ILE A 40 17.34 -0.20 -9.78
CA ILE A 40 16.17 -1.07 -9.84
C ILE A 40 16.37 -2.05 -10.99
N ARG A 41 16.13 -3.32 -10.71
CA ARG A 41 16.24 -4.41 -11.69
C ARG A 41 14.88 -4.74 -12.28
N LEU A 42 14.91 -5.23 -13.51
CA LEU A 42 13.76 -5.85 -14.14
C LEU A 42 13.73 -7.36 -13.85
N PRO A 43 12.56 -8.00 -13.93
CA PRO A 43 12.46 -9.46 -13.90
C PRO A 43 13.32 -10.08 -15.01
N VAL A 44 13.92 -11.23 -14.71
CA VAL A 44 14.65 -12.00 -15.73
C VAL A 44 13.63 -12.54 -16.73
N ASP A 45 13.88 -12.31 -18.02
CA ASP A 45 13.08 -12.92 -19.08
C ASP A 45 13.53 -14.38 -19.24
N GLU A 46 12.67 -15.32 -18.84
CA GLU A 46 12.93 -16.77 -18.94
C GLU A 46 13.21 -17.24 -20.38
N TYR A 47 12.88 -16.43 -21.40
CA TYR A 47 13.07 -16.74 -22.81
C TYR A 47 14.30 -16.07 -23.44
N CYS A 48 15.02 -15.20 -22.73
CA CYS A 48 16.24 -14.57 -23.20
C CYS A 48 17.48 -15.43 -22.91
N TYR A 49 17.99 -16.14 -23.93
CA TYR A 49 19.23 -16.93 -23.91
C TYR A 49 20.53 -16.09 -23.98
N TRP A 50 20.46 -14.78 -23.71
CA TRP A 50 21.67 -13.97 -23.63
C TRP A 50 22.38 -14.26 -22.31
N ASP A 51 23.71 -14.31 -22.34
CA ASP A 51 24.57 -14.75 -21.23
C ASP A 51 24.06 -14.23 -19.87
N GLU A 52 24.01 -15.10 -18.85
CA GLU A 52 23.47 -14.92 -17.49
C GLU A 52 24.08 -13.73 -16.69
N GLU A 53 24.88 -12.85 -17.30
CA GLU A 53 25.71 -11.85 -16.64
C GLU A 53 25.23 -10.39 -16.76
N GLU A 54 24.35 -10.02 -17.70
CA GLU A 54 23.83 -8.64 -17.80
C GLU A 54 22.43 -8.52 -17.18
N GLU A 55 22.37 -8.37 -15.86
CA GLU A 55 21.15 -8.03 -15.14
C GLU A 55 20.59 -6.68 -15.66
N GLN A 56 19.42 -6.71 -16.31
CA GLN A 56 18.82 -5.50 -16.88
C GLN A 56 18.38 -4.51 -15.79
N GLN A 57 18.86 -3.27 -15.93
CA GLN A 57 18.50 -2.16 -15.08
C GLN A 57 17.32 -1.38 -15.68
N LEU A 58 16.45 -0.88 -14.80
CA LEU A 58 15.38 0.02 -15.17
C LEU A 58 15.94 1.44 -15.31
N TYR A 59 15.64 2.08 -16.44
CA TYR A 59 15.86 3.51 -16.62
C TYR A 59 14.57 4.24 -16.25
N LEU A 60 14.62 5.38 -15.56
CA LEU A 60 13.43 6.17 -15.28
C LEU A 60 13.48 7.49 -16.04
N PRO A 61 12.35 7.95 -16.60
CA PRO A 61 12.31 9.23 -17.28
C PRO A 61 12.37 10.38 -16.28
N LEU A 62 13.11 11.45 -16.62
CA LEU A 62 13.14 12.67 -15.83
C LEU A 62 11.97 13.62 -16.13
N ASN A 63 11.52 13.62 -17.39
CA ASN A 63 10.61 14.65 -17.92
C ASN A 63 9.36 14.08 -18.62
N SER A 64 9.15 12.76 -18.59
CA SER A 64 7.98 12.11 -19.16
C SER A 64 7.16 11.37 -18.09
N ARG A 65 5.90 11.03 -18.42
CA ARG A 65 5.06 10.29 -17.50
C ARG A 65 5.66 8.89 -17.26
N VAL A 66 5.88 8.54 -15.99
CA VAL A 66 6.51 7.27 -15.62
C VAL A 66 5.75 6.07 -16.16
N ASP A 67 4.42 6.13 -16.17
CA ASP A 67 3.57 5.04 -16.65
C ASP A 67 3.61 4.85 -18.16
N HIS A 68 3.73 5.94 -18.93
CA HIS A 68 3.90 5.87 -20.37
C HIS A 68 5.23 5.20 -20.74
N TYR A 69 6.30 5.50 -20.00
CA TYR A 69 7.58 4.82 -20.18
C TYR A 69 7.49 3.33 -19.79
N LEU A 70 6.92 3.02 -18.62
CA LEU A 70 6.80 1.64 -18.14
C LEU A 70 5.96 0.75 -19.07
N LYS A 71 5.01 1.34 -19.81
CA LYS A 71 4.27 0.65 -20.88
C LYS A 71 5.18 0.05 -21.97
N GLY A 72 6.36 0.62 -22.17
CA GLY A 72 7.36 0.16 -23.13
C GLY A 72 8.31 -0.92 -22.59
N VAL A 73 8.15 -1.37 -21.34
CA VAL A 73 9.02 -2.36 -20.69
C VAL A 73 8.34 -3.75 -20.70
N PRO A 74 8.71 -4.67 -21.61
CA PRO A 74 7.96 -5.91 -21.83
C PRO A 74 7.78 -6.78 -20.59
N GLN A 75 8.84 -6.96 -19.78
CA GLN A 75 8.80 -7.81 -18.59
C GLN A 75 7.79 -7.32 -17.53
N LEU A 76 7.58 -6.00 -17.46
CA LEU A 76 6.58 -5.42 -16.58
C LEU A 76 5.19 -5.52 -17.18
N MET A 77 5.06 -5.46 -18.50
CA MET A 77 3.77 -5.63 -19.19
C MET A 77 3.26 -7.07 -19.07
N ASP A 78 4.13 -8.08 -19.20
CA ASP A 78 3.74 -9.49 -19.06
C ASP A 78 3.21 -9.79 -17.65
N SER A 79 3.97 -9.40 -16.62
CA SER A 79 3.56 -9.58 -15.21
C SER A 79 2.31 -8.77 -14.85
N ARG A 80 2.15 -7.57 -15.41
CA ARG A 80 0.94 -6.75 -15.27
C ARG A 80 -0.25 -7.42 -15.93
N ASP A 81 -0.11 -7.92 -17.16
CA ASP A 81 -1.19 -8.56 -17.89
C ASP A 81 -1.63 -9.86 -17.20
N GLU A 82 -0.69 -10.64 -16.68
CA GLU A 82 -0.98 -11.83 -15.86
C GLU A 82 -1.80 -11.47 -14.60
N LEU A 83 -1.37 -10.45 -13.85
CA LEU A 83 -2.08 -9.97 -12.66
C LEU A 83 -3.52 -9.53 -13.01
N LEU A 84 -3.67 -8.73 -14.07
CA LEU A 84 -4.95 -8.12 -14.44
C LEU A 84 -5.88 -9.05 -15.23
N ALA A 85 -5.37 -10.16 -15.77
CA ALA A 85 -6.19 -11.15 -16.50
C ALA A 85 -7.08 -12.00 -15.58
N SER A 86 -6.68 -12.16 -14.31
CA SER A 86 -7.39 -13.03 -13.36
C SER A 86 -8.45 -12.27 -12.56
N PRO A 87 -9.62 -12.86 -12.27
CA PRO A 87 -10.62 -12.24 -11.41
C PRO A 87 -10.10 -12.14 -9.96
N PRO A 88 -10.56 -11.15 -9.17
CA PRO A 88 -10.12 -11.00 -7.78
C PRO A 88 -10.48 -12.19 -6.90
N VAL A 89 -9.51 -12.69 -6.13
CA VAL A 89 -9.72 -13.67 -5.07
C VAL A 89 -10.48 -12.99 -3.92
N SER A 90 -11.62 -13.57 -3.54
CA SER A 90 -12.49 -13.01 -2.50
C SER A 90 -12.21 -13.67 -1.14
N PHE A 91 -11.87 -12.86 -0.14
CA PHE A 91 -11.69 -13.30 1.23
C PHE A 91 -12.92 -12.98 2.08
N SER A 92 -13.47 -13.99 2.73
CA SER A 92 -14.65 -13.91 3.60
C SER A 92 -14.32 -14.45 4.99
N LYS A 93 -15.28 -14.34 5.93
CA LYS A 93 -15.16 -14.98 7.24
C LYS A 93 -14.91 -16.50 7.18
N ASN A 94 -15.24 -17.14 6.05
CA ASN A 94 -15.11 -18.58 5.85
C ASN A 94 -13.81 -18.97 5.13
N SER A 95 -13.00 -17.99 4.70
CA SER A 95 -11.69 -18.26 4.11
C SER A 95 -10.80 -19.02 5.10
N THR A 96 -10.11 -20.04 4.60
CA THR A 96 -9.27 -20.93 5.40
C THR A 96 -7.85 -20.41 5.55
N GLU A 97 -7.45 -19.52 4.66
CA GLU A 97 -6.18 -18.81 4.67
C GLU A 97 -6.13 -17.83 5.85
N LYS A 98 -4.97 -17.73 6.50
CA LYS A 98 -4.68 -16.73 7.52
C LYS A 98 -4.40 -15.38 6.86
N VAL A 99 -5.46 -14.64 6.60
CA VAL A 99 -5.43 -13.32 5.96
C VAL A 99 -5.04 -12.25 6.98
N LEU A 100 -4.06 -11.42 6.64
CA LEU A 100 -3.73 -10.19 7.36
C LEU A 100 -4.05 -8.99 6.46
N TYR A 101 -5.18 -8.35 6.75
CA TYR A 101 -5.67 -7.19 6.01
C TYR A 101 -4.96 -5.91 6.47
N VAL A 102 -4.46 -5.14 5.51
CA VAL A 102 -3.80 -3.85 5.71
C VAL A 102 -4.72 -2.76 5.16
N SER A 103 -5.19 -1.86 6.01
CA SER A 103 -6.04 -0.74 5.58
C SER A 103 -5.22 0.39 4.96
N GLN A 104 -5.89 1.31 4.26
CA GLN A 104 -5.30 2.56 3.81
C GLN A 104 -4.56 3.29 4.96
N GLY A 105 -3.34 3.75 4.69
CA GLY A 105 -2.46 4.39 5.67
C GLY A 105 -1.82 3.43 6.69
N GLU A 106 -1.83 2.12 6.43
CA GLU A 106 -1.17 1.09 7.26
C GLU A 106 -0.06 0.39 6.53
N ALA A 107 0.83 -0.22 7.32
CA ALA A 107 1.81 -1.19 6.87
C ALA A 107 1.80 -2.43 7.77
N ALA A 108 2.17 -3.58 7.21
CA ALA A 108 2.36 -4.82 7.94
C ALA A 108 3.56 -5.59 7.39
N HIS A 109 4.23 -6.33 8.27
CA HIS A 109 5.32 -7.25 7.93
C HIS A 109 5.02 -8.63 8.51
N CYS A 110 5.14 -9.70 7.73
CA CYS A 110 5.01 -11.05 8.26
C CYS A 110 5.81 -12.09 7.47
N THR A 111 6.13 -13.17 8.16
CA THR A 111 6.63 -14.41 7.54
C THR A 111 5.45 -15.33 7.20
N SER A 112 5.70 -16.34 6.36
CA SER A 112 4.71 -17.37 6.02
C SER A 112 4.26 -18.23 7.21
N ALA A 113 5.04 -18.24 8.31
CA ALA A 113 4.63 -18.90 9.54
C ALA A 113 3.46 -18.17 10.23
N GLN A 114 3.37 -16.85 10.11
CA GLN A 114 2.39 -16.01 10.81
C GLN A 114 1.09 -15.90 10.01
N SER A 115 1.19 -15.50 8.74
CA SER A 115 0.05 -15.29 7.86
C SER A 115 0.30 -15.93 6.52
N ASP A 116 -0.75 -16.44 5.88
CA ASP A 116 -0.62 -17.04 4.54
C ASP A 116 -0.65 -15.94 3.47
N VAL A 117 -1.48 -14.91 3.70
CA VAL A 117 -1.72 -13.82 2.76
C VAL A 117 -1.66 -12.46 3.47
N LEU A 118 -0.87 -11.53 2.91
CA LEU A 118 -1.03 -10.09 3.16
C LEU A 118 -1.91 -9.52 2.06
N VAL A 119 -2.88 -8.69 2.42
CA VAL A 119 -3.82 -8.14 1.44
C VAL A 119 -4.30 -6.75 1.80
N SER A 120 -4.53 -5.93 0.78
CA SER A 120 -5.30 -4.69 0.87
C SER A 120 -6.25 -4.61 -0.31
N ASP A 121 -7.33 -3.84 -0.17
CA ASP A 121 -8.30 -3.58 -1.23
C ASP A 121 -8.84 -2.15 -1.20
N LYS A 122 -9.81 -1.87 -2.08
CA LYS A 122 -10.48 -0.56 -2.26
C LYS A 122 -9.53 0.56 -2.71
N ALA A 123 -8.45 0.21 -3.38
CA ALA A 123 -7.57 1.19 -4.01
C ALA A 123 -8.25 1.81 -5.24
N THR A 124 -8.51 3.12 -5.19
CA THR A 124 -8.94 3.92 -6.35
C THR A 124 -7.77 4.72 -6.90
N THR A 125 -7.48 5.89 -6.33
CA THR A 125 -6.33 6.73 -6.70
C THR A 125 -5.04 6.36 -5.95
N CYS A 126 -5.18 5.61 -4.86
CA CYS A 126 -4.10 5.13 -4.00
C CYS A 126 -3.41 3.87 -4.56
N HIS A 127 -2.27 3.53 -3.98
CA HIS A 127 -1.44 2.39 -4.39
C HIS A 127 -1.22 1.41 -3.25
N ILE A 128 -1.28 0.13 -3.59
CA ILE A 128 -0.88 -0.96 -2.73
C ILE A 128 0.52 -1.41 -3.17
N VAL A 129 1.47 -1.36 -2.23
CA VAL A 129 2.86 -1.76 -2.45
C VAL A 129 3.14 -2.98 -1.59
N ALA A 130 3.59 -4.06 -2.23
CA ALA A 130 4.05 -5.26 -1.56
C ALA A 130 5.55 -5.45 -1.78
N PHE A 131 6.26 -5.77 -0.71
CA PHE A 131 7.66 -6.13 -0.71
C PHE A 131 7.80 -7.58 -0.28
N ARG A 132 8.72 -8.31 -0.91
CA ARG A 132 9.14 -9.62 -0.43
C ARG A 132 10.63 -9.75 -0.52
N SER A 133 11.27 -10.00 0.61
CA SER A 133 12.72 -10.16 0.68
C SER A 133 13.11 -11.60 0.96
N GLU A 134 14.14 -12.06 0.28
CA GLU A 134 14.75 -13.38 0.48
C GLU A 134 16.26 -13.28 0.65
N THR A 135 16.79 -14.23 1.41
CA THR A 135 18.22 -14.50 1.55
C THR A 135 18.35 -16.01 1.77
N GLU A 136 19.35 -16.64 1.15
CA GLU A 136 19.55 -18.09 1.27
C GLU A 136 19.64 -18.51 2.75
N GLY A 137 18.88 -19.55 3.12
CA GLY A 137 18.83 -20.08 4.49
C GLY A 137 17.89 -19.34 5.46
N ILE A 138 17.44 -18.13 5.13
CA ILE A 138 16.58 -17.33 6.02
C ILE A 138 15.15 -17.28 5.48
N ASP A 139 14.17 -17.46 6.37
CA ASP A 139 12.74 -17.34 6.02
C ASP A 139 12.45 -15.99 5.35
N ALA A 140 11.70 -16.03 4.25
CA ALA A 140 11.29 -14.83 3.54
C ALA A 140 10.46 -13.90 4.44
N LEU A 141 10.64 -12.60 4.26
CA LEU A 141 9.80 -11.57 4.87
C LEU A 141 8.96 -10.90 3.79
N SER A 142 7.65 -10.88 3.97
CA SER A 142 6.72 -10.11 3.16
C SER A 142 6.22 -8.89 3.92
N SER A 143 6.07 -7.78 3.21
CA SER A 143 5.47 -6.56 3.74
C SER A 143 4.44 -6.01 2.77
N LEU A 144 3.41 -5.37 3.28
CA LEU A 144 2.39 -4.72 2.45
C LEU A 144 1.98 -3.39 3.07
N THR A 145 1.83 -2.37 2.23
CA THR A 145 1.34 -1.05 2.62
C THR A 145 0.33 -0.54 1.60
N HIS A 146 -0.60 0.29 2.07
CA HIS A 146 -1.56 1.00 1.24
C HIS A 146 -1.35 2.51 1.39
N ILE A 147 -0.66 3.09 0.40
CA ILE A 147 -0.30 4.50 0.34
C ILE A 147 -1.33 5.30 -0.47
N ASP A 148 -1.67 6.49 -0.01
CA ASP A 148 -2.68 7.38 -0.59
C ASP A 148 -2.14 8.81 -0.79
N GLY A 149 -0.81 8.92 -0.91
CA GLY A 149 -0.11 10.19 -1.10
C GLY A 149 1.41 10.04 -1.10
N THR A 150 2.11 11.17 -1.20
CA THR A 150 3.56 11.25 -1.38
C THR A 150 4.34 11.49 -0.08
N ALA A 151 3.65 11.54 1.06
CA ALA A 151 4.24 11.93 2.35
C ALA A 151 4.84 10.75 3.15
N TYR A 152 5.01 9.58 2.55
CA TYR A 152 5.37 8.34 3.25
C TYR A 152 6.83 7.91 3.12
N GLU A 153 7.74 8.81 2.73
CA GLU A 153 9.13 8.45 2.45
C GLU A 153 9.80 7.74 3.63
N ASN A 154 9.70 8.31 4.83
CA ASN A 154 10.27 7.70 6.04
C ASN A 154 9.67 6.33 6.35
N CYS A 155 8.38 6.12 6.04
CA CYS A 155 7.71 4.86 6.30
C CYS A 155 8.16 3.78 5.32
N ILE A 156 8.23 4.09 4.03
CA ILE A 156 8.72 3.15 3.00
C ILE A 156 10.19 2.79 3.28
N ARG A 157 11.02 3.77 3.66
CA ARG A 157 12.40 3.51 4.10
C ARG A 157 12.46 2.60 5.32
N GLY A 158 11.64 2.87 6.34
CA GLY A 158 11.54 2.01 7.52
C GLY A 158 11.07 0.58 7.20
N MET A 159 10.22 0.39 6.19
CA MET A 159 9.86 -0.94 5.72
C MET A 159 11.07 -1.68 5.13
N VAL A 160 11.87 -1.00 4.31
CA VAL A 160 13.12 -1.56 3.75
C VAL A 160 14.13 -1.87 4.85
N ASP A 161 14.26 -1.01 5.84
CA ASP A 161 15.11 -1.24 7.01
C ASP A 161 14.67 -2.49 7.80
N GLU A 162 13.36 -2.74 7.92
CA GLU A 162 12.83 -3.96 8.56
C GLU A 162 13.23 -5.23 7.77
N HIS A 163 13.18 -5.18 6.43
CA HIS A 163 13.68 -6.28 5.59
C HIS A 163 15.18 -6.51 5.77
N ILE A 164 15.98 -5.45 5.83
CA ILE A 164 17.42 -5.54 6.10
C ILE A 164 17.67 -6.15 7.48
N ALA A 165 16.98 -5.67 8.51
CA ALA A 165 17.14 -6.12 9.88
C ALA A 165 16.78 -7.61 10.03
N HIS A 166 15.68 -8.05 9.42
CA HIS A 166 15.22 -9.45 9.45
C HIS A 166 16.30 -10.43 8.96
N HIS A 167 16.94 -10.12 7.82
CA HIS A 167 17.99 -10.99 7.24
C HIS A 167 19.33 -10.87 7.97
N GLN A 168 19.65 -9.71 8.54
CA GLN A 168 20.88 -9.52 9.32
C GLN A 168 20.83 -10.09 10.74
N GLU A 169 19.65 -10.12 11.37
CA GLU A 169 19.46 -10.72 12.69
C GLU A 169 19.45 -12.25 12.61
N SER A 170 18.71 -12.81 11.64
CA SER A 170 18.58 -14.26 11.46
C SER A 170 19.93 -14.92 11.10
N SER A 171 20.75 -14.25 10.29
CA SER A 171 22.10 -14.73 9.96
C SER A 171 23.06 -14.76 11.16
N LYS A 172 22.78 -14.05 12.27
CA LYS A 172 23.58 -14.16 13.50
C LYS A 172 23.21 -15.38 14.34
N GLU A 173 21.98 -15.86 14.27
CA GLU A 173 21.52 -17.04 14.99
C GLU A 173 22.07 -18.32 14.34
N GLU A 174 22.12 -18.38 13.01
CA GLU A 174 22.66 -19.51 12.25
C GLU A 174 24.19 -19.61 12.30
N LYS A 175 24.90 -18.49 12.45
CA LYS A 175 26.38 -18.40 12.58
C LYS A 175 26.97 -19.03 13.85
N LYS A 176 26.17 -19.69 14.70
CA LYS A 176 26.68 -20.62 15.73
C LYS A 176 27.13 -21.97 15.16
N SER A 177 26.84 -22.26 13.90
CA SER A 177 27.40 -23.38 13.15
C SER A 177 28.32 -22.85 12.03
N GLU A 178 29.38 -23.59 11.72
CA GLU A 178 30.65 -23.09 11.19
C GLU A 178 30.66 -22.44 9.78
N LEU A 179 31.65 -21.54 9.61
CA LEU A 179 32.40 -21.16 8.40
C LEU A 179 31.89 -20.09 7.41
N SER A 180 32.64 -18.98 7.41
CA SER A 180 32.76 -17.88 6.43
C SER A 180 31.67 -16.79 6.37
N PRO A 181 32.03 -15.49 6.43
CA PRO A 181 31.11 -14.38 6.26
C PRO A 181 31.10 -13.94 4.79
N SER A 182 30.45 -14.69 3.90
CA SER A 182 29.85 -14.01 2.75
C SER A 182 28.60 -13.32 3.28
N SER A 183 28.57 -11.98 3.24
CA SER A 183 27.30 -11.27 3.41
C SER A 183 26.47 -11.61 2.19
N SER A 184 25.55 -12.57 2.32
CA SER A 184 24.59 -12.88 1.28
C SER A 184 23.78 -11.62 0.98
N MET A 185 23.70 -11.28 -0.30
CA MET A 185 22.95 -10.13 -0.79
C MET A 185 21.46 -10.39 -0.59
N ILE A 186 20.72 -9.42 -0.05
CA ILE A 186 19.27 -9.54 0.12
C ILE A 186 18.60 -9.27 -1.22
N ASN A 187 17.74 -10.16 -1.69
CA ASN A 187 16.90 -9.89 -2.86
C ASN A 187 15.56 -9.35 -2.38
N LEU A 188 15.15 -8.17 -2.84
CA LEU A 188 13.87 -7.54 -2.52
C LEU A 188 13.04 -7.41 -3.80
N ASP A 189 11.98 -8.20 -3.88
CA ASP A 189 10.97 -8.08 -4.91
C ASP A 189 9.94 -7.02 -4.52
N VAL A 190 9.60 -6.16 -5.49
CA VAL A 190 8.64 -5.07 -5.34
C VAL A 190 7.48 -5.25 -6.30
N HIS A 191 6.28 -5.22 -5.77
CA HIS A 191 5.04 -5.24 -6.53
C HIS A 191 4.23 -4.01 -6.19
N VAL A 192 3.72 -3.31 -7.20
CA VAL A 192 2.87 -2.14 -7.00
C VAL A 192 1.66 -2.20 -7.90
N MET A 193 0.49 -2.00 -7.30
CA MET A 193 -0.79 -1.91 -8.01
C MET A 193 -1.65 -0.81 -7.42
N GLY A 194 -2.26 0.00 -8.27
CA GLY A 194 -3.25 0.99 -7.86
C GLY A 194 -3.23 2.24 -8.71
N GLY A 195 -4.13 3.16 -8.40
CA GLY A 195 -4.37 4.29 -9.27
C GLY A 195 -5.00 3.89 -10.61
N PHE A 196 -5.43 4.90 -11.36
CA PHE A 196 -5.89 4.81 -12.74
C PHE A 196 -5.56 6.12 -13.47
N ASP A 197 -5.99 6.33 -14.70
CA ASP A 197 -5.78 7.63 -15.37
C ASP A 197 -6.83 8.64 -14.88
N ASP A 198 -6.70 9.08 -13.62
CA ASP A 198 -7.67 9.95 -12.95
C ASP A 198 -7.53 11.43 -13.37
N ALA A 199 -8.67 12.13 -13.39
CA ALA A 199 -8.76 13.51 -13.85
C ALA A 199 -7.91 14.50 -13.05
N ASP A 200 -7.69 14.23 -11.76
CA ASP A 200 -6.91 15.08 -10.86
C ASP A 200 -5.42 14.73 -10.87
N SER A 201 -5.00 13.73 -11.66
CA SER A 201 -3.62 13.22 -11.76
C SER A 201 -3.03 12.77 -10.41
N THR A 202 -3.87 12.44 -9.43
CA THR A 202 -3.44 12.00 -8.09
C THR A 202 -2.67 10.69 -8.19
N SER A 203 -3.18 9.74 -8.99
CA SER A 203 -2.52 8.45 -9.21
C SER A 203 -1.15 8.64 -9.85
N LEU A 204 -1.02 9.58 -10.80
CA LEU A 204 0.24 9.86 -11.50
C LEU A 204 1.26 10.49 -10.56
N GLU A 205 0.83 11.39 -9.68
CA GLU A 205 1.70 12.00 -8.66
C GLU A 205 2.27 10.93 -7.72
N ILE A 206 1.42 10.04 -7.19
CA ILE A 206 1.85 8.96 -6.29
C ILE A 206 2.79 7.99 -7.02
N SER A 207 2.46 7.61 -8.27
CA SER A 207 3.31 6.75 -9.11
C SER A 207 4.70 7.34 -9.33
N ALA A 208 4.79 8.60 -9.77
CA ALA A 208 6.06 9.26 -10.04
C ALA A 208 6.91 9.40 -8.76
N TRP A 209 6.28 9.79 -7.66
CA TRP A 209 6.94 9.88 -6.36
C TRP A 209 7.48 8.53 -5.88
N PHE A 210 6.67 7.48 -5.93
CA PHE A 210 7.06 6.16 -5.44
C PHE A 210 8.22 5.60 -6.27
N MET A 211 8.16 5.72 -7.59
CA MET A 211 9.24 5.26 -8.48
C MET A 211 10.55 6.02 -8.25
N ALA A 212 10.49 7.34 -8.06
CA ALA A 212 11.67 8.13 -7.73
C ALA A 212 12.24 7.80 -6.34
N LEU A 213 11.38 7.52 -5.36
CA LEU A 213 11.81 7.06 -4.03
C LEU A 213 12.46 5.68 -4.11
N LEU A 214 11.85 4.74 -4.84
CA LEU A 214 12.36 3.38 -5.00
C LEU A 214 13.75 3.40 -5.66
N ALA A 215 13.96 4.26 -6.67
CA ALA A 215 15.24 4.41 -7.35
C ALA A 215 16.34 4.93 -6.39
N ARG A 216 15.99 5.91 -5.54
CA ARG A 216 16.91 6.41 -4.50
C ARG A 216 17.26 5.32 -3.50
N ILE A 217 16.27 4.58 -3.00
CA ILE A 217 16.49 3.47 -2.06
C ILE A 217 17.37 2.40 -2.70
N ALA A 218 17.10 2.00 -3.94
CA ALA A 218 17.89 1.00 -4.66
C ALA A 218 19.35 1.44 -4.81
N GLN A 219 19.59 2.72 -5.10
CA GLN A 219 20.93 3.29 -5.18
C GLN A 219 21.66 3.27 -3.83
N GLU A 220 20.98 3.69 -2.76
CA GLU A 220 21.54 3.80 -1.41
C GLU A 220 21.85 2.42 -0.81
N GLN A 221 21.00 1.42 -1.07
CA GLN A 221 21.09 0.07 -0.48
C GLN A 221 21.78 -0.96 -1.38
N SER A 222 22.30 -0.57 -2.54
CA SER A 222 22.90 -1.46 -3.54
C SER A 222 24.05 -2.34 -3.04
N HIS A 223 24.69 -1.95 -1.92
CA HIS A 223 25.78 -2.67 -1.28
C HIS A 223 25.32 -3.88 -0.45
N ILE A 224 24.03 -3.97 -0.10
CA ILE A 224 23.45 -5.03 0.75
C ILE A 224 22.16 -5.63 0.19
N MET A 225 21.49 -4.93 -0.72
CA MET A 225 20.17 -5.31 -1.23
C MET A 225 20.07 -5.07 -2.74
N LYS A 226 19.55 -6.08 -3.45
CA LYS A 226 19.15 -6.04 -4.86
C LYS A 226 17.64 -5.82 -4.91
N ILE A 227 17.20 -4.72 -5.51
CA ILE A 227 15.78 -4.38 -5.63
C ILE A 227 15.29 -4.68 -7.04
N THR A 228 14.26 -5.52 -7.17
CA THR A 228 13.65 -5.89 -8.45
C THR A 228 12.19 -5.43 -8.48
N LEU A 229 11.82 -4.62 -9.47
CA LEU A 229 10.42 -4.31 -9.72
C LEU A 229 9.77 -5.49 -10.45
N LYS A 230 9.04 -6.34 -9.74
CA LYS A 230 8.47 -7.57 -10.29
C LYS A 230 7.12 -7.39 -10.97
N THR A 231 6.28 -6.51 -10.44
CA THR A 231 4.94 -6.27 -11.00
C THR A 231 4.58 -4.80 -10.87
N CYS A 232 4.09 -4.19 -11.94
CA CYS A 232 3.72 -2.79 -11.95
C CYS A 232 2.41 -2.57 -12.73
N ALA A 233 1.32 -2.37 -12.02
CA ALA A 233 0.01 -2.05 -12.56
C ALA A 233 -0.48 -0.73 -11.95
N ILE A 234 0.00 0.39 -12.48
CA ILE A 234 -0.26 1.73 -11.94
C ILE A 234 -0.85 2.67 -12.99
N THR A 235 -1.68 3.63 -12.55
CA THR A 235 -2.25 4.70 -13.41
C THR A 235 -2.82 4.16 -14.73
N SER A 236 -2.37 4.63 -15.90
CA SER A 236 -2.83 4.13 -17.20
C SER A 236 -2.55 2.65 -17.44
N LEU A 237 -1.60 2.04 -16.71
CA LEU A 237 -1.37 0.60 -16.73
C LEU A 237 -2.38 -0.18 -15.89
N ASN A 238 -3.20 0.47 -15.07
CA ASN A 238 -4.31 -0.15 -14.34
C ASN A 238 -5.68 0.41 -14.78
N ASP A 239 -5.74 1.17 -15.88
CA ASP A 239 -6.98 1.77 -16.38
C ASP A 239 -7.66 0.88 -17.42
N ASN A 240 -9.00 0.78 -17.36
CA ASN A 240 -9.79 -0.02 -18.30
C ASN A 240 -10.14 0.71 -19.61
N GLY A 241 -9.62 1.92 -19.83
CA GLY A 241 -9.92 2.80 -20.95
C GLY A 241 -11.10 3.74 -20.72
N PHE A 242 -11.72 3.70 -19.53
CA PHE A 242 -12.87 4.53 -19.15
C PHE A 242 -12.64 5.27 -17.84
N GLU A 243 -11.38 5.64 -17.55
CA GLU A 243 -11.01 6.35 -16.32
C GLU A 243 -11.48 5.58 -15.07
N CYS A 244 -11.17 4.28 -15.04
CA CYS A 244 -11.59 3.40 -13.97
C CYS A 244 -10.56 2.29 -13.73
N PRO A 245 -10.17 2.03 -12.47
CA PRO A 245 -9.17 1.03 -12.15
C PRO A 245 -9.70 -0.38 -12.42
N ILE A 246 -8.88 -1.20 -13.08
CA ILE A 246 -9.10 -2.63 -13.31
C ILE A 246 -8.90 -3.38 -11.98
N GLY A 247 -7.70 -3.26 -11.41
CA GLY A 247 -7.33 -3.81 -10.10
C GLY A 247 -7.61 -2.81 -8.99
N ARG A 248 -8.21 -3.29 -7.90
CA ARG A 248 -8.55 -2.49 -6.70
C ARG A 248 -8.04 -3.08 -5.40
N GLY A 249 -7.59 -4.33 -5.42
CA GLY A 249 -6.94 -4.96 -4.28
C GLY A 249 -5.81 -5.87 -4.73
N LEU A 250 -4.78 -5.93 -3.90
CA LEU A 250 -3.56 -6.71 -4.13
C LEU A 250 -3.35 -7.61 -2.91
N GLY A 251 -3.28 -8.91 -3.17
CA GLY A 251 -2.81 -9.91 -2.22
C GLY A 251 -1.42 -10.40 -2.62
N ILE A 252 -0.63 -10.80 -1.62
CA ILE A 252 0.62 -11.55 -1.82
C ILE A 252 0.58 -12.82 -0.99
N ASP A 253 0.81 -13.97 -1.62
CA ASP A 253 1.09 -15.22 -0.90
C ASP A 253 2.48 -15.11 -0.26
N THR A 254 2.51 -15.14 1.06
CA THR A 254 3.74 -14.90 1.83
C THR A 254 4.79 -15.99 1.65
N ARG A 255 4.39 -17.19 1.22
CA ARG A 255 5.28 -18.32 1.01
C ARG A 255 5.88 -18.27 -0.40
N SER A 256 5.07 -18.17 -1.45
CA SER A 256 5.59 -18.16 -2.83
C SER A 256 6.06 -16.78 -3.28
N GLY A 257 5.45 -15.72 -2.77
CA GLY A 257 5.64 -14.36 -3.28
C GLY A 257 4.75 -13.98 -4.44
N ASP A 258 3.86 -14.87 -4.87
CA ASP A 258 2.95 -14.61 -5.98
C ASP A 258 1.93 -13.55 -5.56
N VAL A 259 1.66 -12.63 -6.48
CA VAL A 259 0.66 -11.58 -6.31
C VAL A 259 -0.60 -11.87 -7.11
N PHE A 260 -1.74 -11.45 -6.58
CA PHE A 260 -3.04 -11.66 -7.21
C PHE A 260 -3.99 -10.51 -6.87
N LEU A 261 -4.97 -10.27 -7.75
CA LEU A 261 -6.05 -9.34 -7.44
C LEU A 261 -6.89 -9.87 -6.29
N ALA A 262 -7.29 -9.00 -5.36
CA ALA A 262 -8.01 -9.40 -4.15
C ALA A 262 -9.20 -8.50 -3.83
N LYS A 263 -10.19 -9.09 -3.14
CA LYS A 263 -11.33 -8.38 -2.54
C LYS A 263 -11.59 -8.95 -1.15
N VAL A 264 -11.80 -8.10 -0.15
CA VAL A 264 -11.92 -8.54 1.25
C VAL A 264 -13.26 -8.09 1.83
N GLU A 265 -14.04 -9.05 2.33
CA GLU A 265 -15.26 -8.76 3.08
C GLU A 265 -14.90 -8.18 4.46
N GLU A 266 -15.76 -7.32 5.01
CA GLU A 266 -15.51 -6.62 6.28
C GLU A 266 -15.21 -7.59 7.44
N GLU A 267 -15.86 -8.76 7.45
CA GLU A 267 -15.66 -9.78 8.48
C GLU A 267 -14.30 -10.50 8.40
N ALA A 268 -13.62 -10.45 7.25
CA ALA A 268 -12.26 -10.97 7.06
C ALA A 268 -11.19 -9.90 7.27
N ALA A 269 -11.55 -8.61 7.17
CA ALA A 269 -10.65 -7.47 7.28
C ALA A 269 -10.26 -7.09 8.72
N GLY A 270 -10.88 -7.71 9.73
CA GLY A 270 -10.67 -7.43 11.14
C GLY A 270 -9.22 -7.56 11.62
N PRO A 271 -8.90 -7.08 12.84
CA PRO A 271 -9.80 -6.53 13.85
C PRO A 271 -10.14 -5.05 13.61
N GLN A 272 -11.26 -4.60 14.21
CA GLN A 272 -11.59 -3.18 14.41
C GLN A 272 -11.42 -2.28 13.17
N VAL A 273 -11.88 -2.74 12.01
CA VAL A 273 -11.72 -2.04 10.71
C VAL A 273 -12.19 -0.58 10.82
N THR A 274 -13.37 -0.32 11.39
CA THR A 274 -13.87 1.04 11.56
C THR A 274 -12.96 1.91 12.42
N LEU A 275 -12.44 1.41 13.55
CA LEU A 275 -11.50 2.18 14.38
C LEU A 275 -10.21 2.48 13.63
N ARG A 276 -9.67 1.50 12.90
CA ARG A 276 -8.47 1.68 12.06
C ARG A 276 -8.69 2.72 10.97
N SER A 277 -9.85 2.71 10.31
CA SER A 277 -10.23 3.72 9.32
C SER A 277 -10.43 5.11 9.95
N VAL A 278 -10.93 5.20 11.17
CA VAL A 278 -11.09 6.48 11.90
C VAL A 278 -9.75 7.21 12.09
N ARG A 279 -8.62 6.49 12.11
CA ARG A 279 -7.29 7.09 12.16
C ARG A 279 -7.04 8.07 11.00
N LEU A 280 -7.62 7.84 9.83
CA LEU A 280 -7.45 8.74 8.68
C LEU A 280 -8.05 10.14 8.93
N PHE A 281 -8.99 10.25 9.87
CA PHE A 281 -9.60 11.51 10.28
C PHE A 281 -8.96 12.12 11.55
N ALA A 282 -7.94 11.45 12.11
CA ALA A 282 -7.25 11.93 13.29
C ALA A 282 -6.33 13.11 12.96
N GLU A 283 -6.26 14.09 13.85
CA GLU A 283 -5.26 15.15 13.75
C GLU A 283 -3.89 14.53 14.06
N SER A 284 -2.99 14.48 13.07
CA SER A 284 -1.59 14.09 13.26
C SER A 284 -0.66 15.21 12.81
N GLU A 285 0.36 15.51 13.61
CA GLU A 285 1.42 16.48 13.28
C GLU A 285 2.33 15.98 12.15
N ALA A 286 2.41 14.66 11.93
CA ALA A 286 3.18 14.04 10.85
C ALA A 286 2.42 12.87 10.21
N LYS A 287 2.38 12.84 8.88
CA LYS A 287 1.83 11.72 8.11
C LYS A 287 2.77 10.52 8.25
N CYS A 288 2.25 9.40 8.74
CA CYS A 288 3.03 8.18 8.95
C CYS A 288 2.11 6.96 8.77
N LEU A 289 2.62 5.92 8.11
CA LEU A 289 1.95 4.63 8.06
C LEU A 289 1.90 4.02 9.46
N SER A 290 0.73 3.55 9.86
CA SER A 290 0.60 2.79 11.09
C SER A 290 1.07 1.36 10.84
N VAL A 291 2.21 0.99 11.40
CA VAL A 291 2.69 -0.40 11.37
C VAL A 291 1.86 -1.24 12.33
N ILE A 292 0.99 -2.10 11.81
CA ILE A 292 0.02 -2.87 12.61
C ILE A 292 0.51 -4.28 12.97
N HIS A 293 1.53 -4.79 12.30
CA HIS A 293 2.06 -6.13 12.50
C HIS A 293 3.55 -6.19 12.14
N SER A 294 4.32 -7.03 12.83
CA SER A 294 5.74 -7.25 12.54
C SER A 294 6.10 -8.74 12.58
N SER A 295 7.22 -9.08 11.93
CA SER A 295 7.76 -10.46 11.91
C SER A 295 8.05 -11.01 13.31
N ARG A 296 8.28 -10.13 14.29
CA ARG A 296 8.61 -10.47 15.68
C ARG A 296 7.41 -10.84 16.55
N SER A 297 6.17 -10.57 16.09
CA SER A 297 4.97 -10.88 16.87
C SER A 297 3.78 -11.22 15.99
N ASP A 298 3.17 -12.38 16.23
CA ASP A 298 1.92 -12.82 15.58
C ASP A 298 0.66 -12.15 16.19
N THR A 299 0.70 -10.83 16.33
CA THR A 299 -0.38 -10.03 16.90
C THR A 299 -0.57 -8.76 16.10
N VAL A 300 -1.82 -8.37 15.88
CA VAL A 300 -2.16 -7.07 15.32
C VAL A 300 -2.20 -6.04 16.46
N LYS A 301 -1.49 -4.94 16.29
CA LYS A 301 -1.42 -3.83 17.24
C LYS A 301 -2.07 -2.59 16.65
N ILE A 302 -2.99 -2.00 17.39
CA ILE A 302 -3.54 -0.68 17.11
C ILE A 302 -2.93 0.27 18.12
N LEU A 303 -1.94 1.04 17.67
CA LEU A 303 -1.31 2.07 18.49
C LEU A 303 -2.33 3.15 18.85
N PRO A 304 -2.19 3.78 20.03
CA PRO A 304 -3.11 4.82 20.45
C PRO A 304 -2.99 6.05 19.54
N PHE A 305 -4.13 6.63 19.18
CA PHE A 305 -4.21 7.89 18.45
C PHE A 305 -5.40 8.72 18.94
N THR A 306 -5.27 10.04 18.83
CA THR A 306 -6.30 10.98 19.28
C THR A 306 -7.24 11.30 18.13
N PHE A 307 -8.54 11.17 18.39
CA PHE A 307 -9.57 11.64 17.47
C PHE A 307 -10.68 12.32 18.27
N LYS A 308 -11.40 13.25 17.62
CA LYS A 308 -12.49 14.01 18.23
C LYS A 308 -13.61 14.22 17.21
N SER A 309 -14.83 14.32 17.71
CA SER A 309 -15.95 14.78 16.89
C SER A 309 -15.77 16.24 16.47
N PHE A 310 -16.42 16.65 15.38
CA PHE A 310 -16.43 18.02 14.88
C PHE A 310 -17.86 18.51 14.63
N GLY A 311 -18.09 19.82 14.74
CA GLY A 311 -19.43 20.43 14.85
C GLY A 311 -20.37 20.25 13.63
N HIS A 312 -19.89 19.67 12.54
CA HIS A 312 -20.69 19.44 11.33
C HIS A 312 -20.88 17.96 10.99
N ILE A 313 -20.45 17.05 11.87
CA ILE A 313 -20.52 15.61 11.62
C ILE A 313 -21.96 15.13 11.36
N ASP A 314 -22.95 15.67 12.09
CA ASP A 314 -24.36 15.33 11.89
C ASP A 314 -24.93 15.87 10.56
N LYS A 315 -24.33 16.93 9.99
CA LYS A 315 -24.70 17.42 8.66
C LYS A 315 -24.17 16.46 7.59
N LEU A 316 -22.90 16.07 7.68
CA LEU A 316 -22.29 15.09 6.77
C LEU A 316 -23.05 13.76 6.78
N LEU A 317 -23.39 13.25 7.97
CA LEU A 317 -24.16 12.02 8.14
C LEU A 317 -25.56 12.05 7.52
N LYS A 318 -26.11 13.22 7.19
CA LYS A 318 -27.42 13.41 6.55
C LYS A 318 -27.33 13.72 5.06
N LEU A 319 -26.15 13.97 4.51
CA LEU A 319 -25.97 14.22 3.07
C LEU A 319 -26.41 12.99 2.28
N PRO A 320 -27.06 13.15 1.11
CA PRO A 320 -27.27 12.05 0.17
C PRO A 320 -25.92 11.46 -0.31
N ASP A 321 -25.88 10.17 -0.65
CA ASP A 321 -24.64 9.48 -1.03
C ASP A 321 -23.89 10.18 -2.17
N ARG A 322 -24.62 10.64 -3.21
CA ARG A 322 -24.02 11.42 -4.32
C ARG A 322 -23.24 12.66 -3.86
N VAL A 323 -23.70 13.30 -2.79
CA VAL A 323 -23.09 14.53 -2.26
C VAL A 323 -21.98 14.15 -1.29
N LEU A 324 -22.17 13.11 -0.47
CA LEU A 324 -21.15 12.60 0.42
C LEU A 324 -19.90 12.18 -0.36
N LEU A 325 -20.06 11.42 -1.44
CA LEU A 325 -18.97 11.00 -2.35
C LEU A 325 -18.13 12.20 -2.80
N GLN A 326 -18.77 13.27 -3.30
CA GLN A 326 -18.08 14.45 -3.80
C GLN A 326 -17.23 15.17 -2.73
N TYR A 327 -17.56 15.02 -1.45
CA TYR A 327 -16.83 15.68 -0.36
C TYR A 327 -15.79 14.79 0.31
N THR A 328 -15.87 13.47 0.14
CA THR A 328 -15.07 12.52 0.93
C THR A 328 -14.30 11.51 0.10
N SER A 329 -14.39 11.54 -1.22
CA SER A 329 -13.62 10.70 -2.14
C SER A 329 -12.75 11.56 -3.05
N THR A 330 -11.55 11.06 -3.37
CA THR A 330 -10.68 11.60 -4.42
C THR A 330 -11.15 11.23 -5.83
N SER A 331 -12.04 10.25 -5.98
CA SER A 331 -12.51 9.77 -7.27
C SER A 331 -13.99 9.34 -7.23
N PRO A 332 -14.93 10.29 -7.03
CA PRO A 332 -16.34 10.01 -6.71
C PRO A 332 -17.09 9.12 -7.70
N HIS A 333 -16.61 9.03 -8.94
CA HIS A 333 -17.25 8.29 -10.04
C HIS A 333 -16.88 6.81 -10.08
N VAL A 334 -15.84 6.41 -9.37
CA VAL A 334 -15.29 5.05 -9.43
C VAL A 334 -15.19 4.38 -8.07
N GLU A 335 -15.74 4.96 -7.01
CA GLU A 335 -15.80 4.30 -5.70
C GLU A 335 -16.69 3.05 -5.69
N GLU A 336 -16.37 2.11 -4.80
CA GLU A 336 -17.19 0.91 -4.61
C GLU A 336 -18.57 1.25 -4.02
N PRO A 337 -19.60 0.40 -4.26
CA PRO A 337 -20.97 0.66 -3.79
C PRO A 337 -21.12 0.85 -2.27
N ASP A 338 -20.22 0.28 -1.48
CA ASP A 338 -20.23 0.35 -0.02
C ASP A 338 -19.46 1.56 0.54
N PHE A 339 -18.81 2.36 -0.29
CA PHE A 339 -17.97 3.49 0.14
C PHE A 339 -18.70 4.46 1.09
N CYS A 340 -19.88 4.95 0.69
CA CYS A 340 -20.67 5.87 1.53
C CYS A 340 -21.06 5.25 2.87
N SER A 341 -21.34 3.95 2.88
CA SER A 341 -21.67 3.24 4.12
C SER A 341 -20.47 3.17 5.05
N CYS A 342 -19.27 2.89 4.52
CA CYS A 342 -18.01 2.89 5.25
C CYS A 342 -17.70 4.28 5.85
N ILE A 343 -17.81 5.35 5.05
CA ILE A 343 -17.63 6.73 5.52
C ILE A 343 -18.60 7.06 6.65
N ARG A 344 -19.89 6.71 6.52
CA ARG A 344 -20.87 6.95 7.58
C ARG A 344 -20.55 6.16 8.85
N SER A 345 -20.03 4.95 8.74
CA SER A 345 -19.59 4.16 9.89
C SER A 345 -18.44 4.85 10.63
N SER A 346 -17.42 5.33 9.90
CA SER A 346 -16.31 6.11 10.48
C SER A 346 -16.79 7.42 11.12
N LEU A 347 -17.67 8.18 10.46
CA LEU A 347 -18.24 9.42 11.00
C LEU A 347 -19.11 9.17 12.25
N LYS A 348 -19.91 8.11 12.28
CA LYS A 348 -20.65 7.71 13.49
C LYS A 348 -19.70 7.36 14.62
N TYR A 349 -18.62 6.63 14.32
CA TYR A 349 -17.62 6.26 15.31
C TYR A 349 -16.94 7.51 15.91
N LEU A 350 -16.50 8.45 15.07
CA LEU A 350 -15.95 9.74 15.49
C LEU A 350 -16.91 10.56 16.37
N ARG A 351 -18.22 10.50 16.09
CA ARG A 351 -19.25 11.21 16.86
C ARG A 351 -19.52 10.54 18.20
N ASP A 352 -19.59 9.21 18.22
CA ASP A 352 -20.18 8.45 19.32
C ASP A 352 -19.12 7.86 20.28
N LYS A 353 -17.83 7.87 19.91
CA LYS A 353 -16.74 7.29 20.71
C LYS A 353 -15.71 8.34 21.13
N ASN A 354 -15.07 8.09 22.27
CA ASN A 354 -13.95 8.88 22.77
C ASN A 354 -12.67 8.02 22.78
N CYS A 355 -11.56 8.58 22.29
CA CYS A 355 -10.26 7.90 22.30
C CYS A 355 -9.81 7.50 23.72
N ASN A 356 -10.19 8.25 24.77
CA ASN A 356 -9.87 7.92 26.17
C ASN A 356 -10.54 6.62 26.64
N ASP A 357 -11.73 6.30 26.13
CA ASP A 357 -12.45 5.07 26.51
C ASP A 357 -11.86 3.83 25.83
N ILE A 358 -11.10 4.03 24.75
CA ILE A 358 -10.52 2.98 23.91
C ILE A 358 -9.06 2.74 24.28
N PHE A 359 -8.28 3.82 24.38
CA PHE A 359 -6.83 3.80 24.60
C PHE A 359 -6.43 4.20 26.03
N GLY A 360 -7.40 4.23 26.95
CA GLY A 360 -7.20 4.63 28.34
C GLY A 360 -7.13 6.15 28.54
N PRO A 361 -7.18 6.63 29.80
CA PRO A 361 -7.33 8.05 30.15
C PRO A 361 -6.19 8.96 29.69
N HIS A 362 -5.05 8.37 29.31
CA HIS A 362 -3.87 9.08 28.80
C HIS A 362 -3.59 8.78 27.32
N VAL A 363 -4.50 8.09 26.62
CA VAL A 363 -4.37 7.72 25.20
C VAL A 363 -3.00 7.09 24.92
N ASN A 364 -2.63 6.10 25.73
CA ASN A 364 -1.32 5.46 25.68
C ASN A 364 -1.39 3.92 25.72
N GLN A 365 -2.60 3.36 25.82
CA GLN A 365 -2.81 1.92 25.83
C GLN A 365 -2.93 1.41 24.39
N THR A 366 -1.95 0.62 23.95
CA THR A 366 -2.03 -0.13 22.68
C THR A 366 -3.07 -1.24 22.79
N LEU A 367 -3.94 -1.37 21.78
CA LEU A 367 -4.80 -2.54 21.66
C LEU A 367 -4.05 -3.64 20.94
N ILE A 368 -4.01 -4.83 21.54
CA ILE A 368 -3.30 -5.98 20.99
C ILE A 368 -4.34 -7.06 20.70
N TYR A 369 -4.32 -7.59 19.48
CA TYR A 369 -5.22 -8.64 19.02
C TYR A 369 -4.44 -9.87 18.59
N ARG A 370 -4.94 -11.04 18.95
CA ARG A 370 -4.43 -12.33 18.47
C ARG A 370 -5.48 -13.04 17.64
N ARG A 371 -5.04 -13.72 16.60
CA ARG A 371 -5.87 -14.57 15.77
C ARG A 371 -6.43 -15.74 16.59
N SER A 372 -7.69 -16.08 16.36
CA SER A 372 -8.40 -17.15 17.07
C SER A 372 -8.20 -18.46 16.31
N GLY A 373 -7.16 -19.22 16.70
CA GLY A 373 -6.77 -20.45 15.99
C GLY A 373 -6.43 -20.17 14.53
N ASN A 374 -6.91 -21.02 13.62
CA ASN A 374 -6.68 -20.89 12.17
C ASN A 374 -7.79 -20.08 11.46
N SER A 375 -8.56 -19.27 12.18
CA SER A 375 -9.63 -18.46 11.58
C SER A 375 -9.16 -17.03 11.25
N ASN A 376 -9.96 -16.28 10.49
CA ASN A 376 -9.78 -14.84 10.31
C ASN A 376 -10.43 -14.00 11.43
N GLN A 377 -10.76 -14.62 12.57
CA GLN A 377 -11.31 -13.93 13.73
C GLN A 377 -10.23 -13.49 14.71
N TRP A 378 -10.32 -12.25 15.16
CA TRP A 378 -9.36 -11.64 16.09
C TRP A 378 -10.00 -11.40 17.45
N SER A 379 -9.25 -11.72 18.51
CA SER A 379 -9.67 -11.48 19.90
C SER A 379 -8.64 -10.64 20.62
N ILE A 380 -9.08 -9.83 21.60
CA ILE A 380 -8.17 -9.00 22.38
C ILE A 380 -7.22 -9.89 23.18
N ALA A 381 -5.92 -9.67 23.03
CA ALA A 381 -4.90 -10.29 23.85
C ALA A 381 -4.91 -9.59 25.21
N LYS A 382 -5.25 -10.34 26.26
CA LYS A 382 -5.19 -9.86 27.65
C LYS A 382 -3.77 -9.69 28.14
#